data_AF-A0A946HB32-F1
#
_entry.id   AF-A0A946HB32-F1
#
_cell.length_a   1.000
_cell.length_b   1.000
_cell.length_c   1.000
_cell.angle_alpha   90.00
_cell.angle_beta   90.00
_cell.angle_gamma   90.00
#
_symmetry.space_group_name_H-M   'P 1'
#
loop_
_entity.id
_entity.type
_entity.pdbx_description
1 polymer ?
#
loop_
_entity_poly.entity_id
_entity_poly.type
_entity_poly.pdbx_seq_one_letter_code
_entity_poly.pdbx_strand_id
1 'polypeptide(L)' 'MDAFGQFIPLILIFAIMYFLLIRPQQKKVKQHQAMVTALRRGDQVVTQGGLIGKVVKVKEDNELEVELSEG' A
#
# COMPACT_ATOMS: atom_id res chain seq x y z
N MET A 1 -0.48 42.10 18.68
CA MET A 1 -0.14 40.66 18.76
C MET A 1 -1.10 39.96 17.83
N ASP A 2 -0.63 39.74 16.60
CA ASP A 2 -1.49 39.47 15.45
C ASP A 2 -2.06 38.05 15.49
N ALA A 3 -3.34 37.91 15.13
CA ALA A 3 -4.09 36.64 15.16
C ALA A 3 -3.36 35.48 14.45
N PHE A 4 -2.50 35.78 13.48
CA PHE A 4 -1.63 34.83 12.79
C PHE A 4 -0.67 34.09 13.75
N GLY A 5 -0.16 34.75 14.79
CA GLY A 5 0.76 34.14 15.76
C GLY A 5 0.14 33.02 16.58
N GLN A 6 -1.18 33.07 16.82
CA GLN A 6 -1.91 32.05 17.59
C GLN A 6 -2.16 30.77 16.79
N PHE A 7 -2.24 30.84 15.46
CA PHE A 7 -2.46 29.67 14.61
C PHE A 7 -1.16 28.94 14.24
N ILE A 8 0.01 29.56 14.46
CA ILE A 8 1.32 28.95 14.16
C ILE A 8 1.49 27.58 14.83
N PRO A 9 1.27 27.41 16.15
CA PRO A 9 1.44 26.10 16.80
C PRO A 9 0.48 25.03 16.24
N LEU A 10 -0.76 25.42 15.93
CA LEU A 10 -1.78 24.50 15.41
C LEU A 10 -1.41 24.01 14.00
N ILE A 11 -1.04 24.92 13.10
CA ILE A 11 -0.61 24.59 11.74
C ILE A 11 0.64 23.71 11.76
N LEU A 12 1.58 23.98 12.69
CA LEU A 12 2.82 23.24 12.81
C LEU A 12 2.58 21.79 13.27
N ILE A 13 1.67 21.58 14.24
CA ILE A 13 1.24 20.22 14.64
C ILE A 13 0.58 19.48 13.47
N PHE A 14 -0.34 20.13 12.75
CA PHE A 14 -0.98 19.51 11.58
C PHE A 14 0.04 19.18 10.48
N ALA A 15 1.00 20.05 10.22
CA ALA A 15 2.06 19.81 9.25
C ALA A 15 2.93 18.60 9.63
N ILE A 16 3.31 18.49 10.91
CA ILE A 16 4.07 17.33 11.42
C ILE A 16 3.24 16.06 11.30
N MET A 17 2.00 16.07 11.78
CA MET A 17 1.10 14.91 11.72
C MET A 17 0.81 14.47 10.28
N TYR A 18 0.59 15.44 9.38
CA TYR A 18 0.42 15.19 7.95
C TYR A 18 1.65 14.49 7.39
N PHE A 19 2.84 15.03 7.65
CA PHE A 19 4.08 14.46 7.15
C PHE A 19 4.36 13.07 7.74
N LEU A 20 4.11 12.87 9.02
CA LEU A 20 4.39 11.60 9.71
C LEU A 20 3.38 10.50 9.42
N LEU A 21 2.11 10.79 9.16
CA LEU A 21 1.10 9.75 8.88
C LEU A 21 0.85 9.58 7.38
N ILE A 22 0.62 10.67 6.66
CA ILE A 22 0.17 10.60 5.26
C ILE A 22 1.32 10.18 4.34
N ARG A 23 2.54 10.67 4.57
CA ARG A 23 3.71 10.27 3.76
C ARG A 23 4.02 8.77 3.86
N PRO A 24 4.12 8.12 5.04
CA PRO A 24 4.36 6.69 5.09
C PRO A 24 3.17 5.86 4.64
N GLN A 25 1.93 6.31 4.88
CA GLN A 25 0.75 5.62 4.34
C GLN A 25 0.78 5.56 2.81
N GLN A 26 1.04 6.70 2.15
CA GLN A 26 1.20 6.74 0.70
C GLN A 26 2.34 5.85 0.22
N LYS A 27 3.46 5.78 0.95
CA LYS A 27 4.58 4.89 0.60
C LYS A 27 4.18 3.41 0.68
N LYS A 28 3.47 2.99 1.73
CA LYS A 28 2.99 1.60 1.89
C LYS A 28 2.00 1.21 0.79
N VAL A 29 1.05 2.09 0.47
CA VAL A 29 0.07 1.84 -0.62
C VAL A 29 0.79 1.72 -1.96
N LYS A 30 1.71 2.64 -2.28
CA LYS A 30 2.50 2.56 -3.51
C LYS A 30 3.36 1.30 -3.60
N GLN A 31 3.94 0.85 -2.48
CA GLN A 31 4.71 -0.39 -2.44
C GLN A 31 3.85 -1.63 -2.68
N HIS A 32 2.67 -1.69 -2.07
CA HIS A 32 1.73 -2.79 -2.28
C HIS A 32 1.23 -2.83 -3.73
N GLN A 33 0.85 -1.67 -4.25
CA GLN A 33 0.47 -1.48 -5.64
C GLN A 33 1.56 -1.95 -6.61
N ALA A 34 2.80 -1.53 -6.39
CA ALA A 34 3.94 -1.94 -7.20
C ALA A 34 4.22 -3.44 -7.13
N MET A 35 4.02 -4.06 -5.95
CA MET A 35 4.17 -5.50 -5.79
C MET A 35 3.12 -6.27 -6.61
N VAL A 36 1.84 -5.85 -6.56
CA VAL A 36 0.77 -6.48 -7.35
C VAL A 36 1.00 -6.31 -8.85
N THR A 37 1.40 -5.12 -9.30
CA THR A 37 1.70 -4.86 -10.72
C THR A 37 2.96 -5.58 -11.21
N ALA A 38 3.92 -5.88 -10.32
CA ALA A 38 5.12 -6.62 -10.69
C ALA A 38 4.87 -8.13 -10.88
N LEU A 39 3.78 -8.66 -10.33
CA LEU A 39 3.43 -10.08 -10.45
C LEU A 39 3.00 -10.42 -11.87
N ARG A 40 3.53 -11.53 -12.37
CA ARG A 40 3.27 -12.05 -13.71
C ARG A 40 2.67 -13.44 -13.63
N ARG A 41 2.03 -13.85 -14.72
CA ARG A 41 1.57 -15.22 -14.88
C ARG A 41 2.76 -16.17 -14.72
N GLY A 42 2.60 -17.16 -13.86
CA GLY A 42 3.62 -18.14 -13.53
C GLY A 42 4.34 -17.90 -12.21
N ASP A 43 4.21 -16.71 -11.60
CA ASP A 43 4.83 -16.40 -10.32
C ASP A 43 4.16 -17.20 -9.19
N GLN A 44 4.98 -17.59 -8.21
CA GLN A 44 4.52 -18.25 -7.00
C GLN A 44 4.27 -17.21 -5.91
N VAL A 45 3.09 -17.26 -5.30
CA VAL A 45 2.66 -16.30 -4.29
C VAL A 45 2.23 -17.03 -3.02
N VAL A 46 2.44 -16.37 -1.88
CA VAL A 46 1.95 -16.83 -0.58
C VAL A 46 0.87 -15.86 -0.14
N THR A 47 -0.33 -16.39 0.10
CA THR A 47 -1.45 -15.60 0.62
C THR A 47 -1.25 -15.28 2.10
N GLN A 48 -2.00 -14.31 2.63
CA GLN A 48 -1.95 -14.00 4.07
C GLN A 48 -2.32 -15.19 4.98
N GLY A 49 -3.09 -16.16 4.46
CA GLY A 49 -3.42 -17.39 5.17
C GLY A 49 -2.34 -18.47 5.13
N GLY A 50 -1.18 -18.20 4.52
CA GLY A 50 -0.09 -19.16 4.36
C GLY A 50 -0.28 -20.14 3.19
N LEU A 51 -1.35 -20.01 2.41
CA LEU A 51 -1.57 -20.83 1.22
C LEU A 51 -0.60 -20.42 0.12
N ILE A 52 0.02 -21.41 -0.51
CA ILE A 52 0.95 -21.24 -1.62
C ILE A 52 0.18 -21.52 -2.91
N GLY A 53 0.29 -20.62 -3.89
CA GLY A 53 -0.35 -20.78 -5.18
C GLY A 53 0.44 -20.16 -6.32
N LYS A 54 0.02 -20.44 -7.56
CA LYS A 54 0.65 -19.94 -8.77
C LYS A 54 -0.29 -18.98 -9.50
N VAL A 55 0.23 -17.83 -9.93
CA VAL A 55 -0.56 -16.84 -10.67
C VAL A 55 -0.89 -17.39 -12.05
N VAL A 56 -2.18 -17.59 -12.34
CA VAL A 56 -2.67 -18.10 -13.63
C VAL A 56 -3.12 -16.98 -14.56
N LYS A 57 -3.58 -15.86 -14.00
CA LYS A 57 -4.03 -14.70 -14.78
C LYS A 57 -3.81 -13.41 -13.99
N VAL A 58 -3.36 -12.37 -14.68
CA VAL A 58 -3.26 -11.01 -14.17
C VAL A 58 -4.43 -10.21 -14.74
N LYS A 59 -5.26 -9.58 -13.89
CA LYS A 59 -6.30 -8.65 -14.31
C LYS A 59 -5.82 -7.21 -14.17
N GLU A 60 -6.45 -6.29 -14.90
CA GLU A 60 -6.06 -4.88 -14.94
C GLU A 60 -6.42 -4.11 -13.64
N ASP A 61 -7.34 -4.64 -12.84
CA ASP A 61 -7.86 -4.00 -11.61
C ASP A 61 -7.07 -4.36 -10.33
N ASN A 62 -5.79 -4.75 -10.44
CA ASN A 62 -4.96 -5.25 -9.32
C ASN A 62 -5.47 -6.55 -8.69
N GLU A 63 -6.26 -7.29 -9.45
CA GLU A 63 -6.69 -8.63 -9.08
C GLU A 63 -5.82 -9.67 -9.81
N LEU A 64 -5.51 -10.75 -9.10
CA LEU A 64 -4.78 -11.88 -9.65
C LEU A 64 -5.61 -13.13 -9.44
N GLU A 65 -5.78 -13.93 -10.48
CA GLU A 65 -6.29 -15.29 -10.32
C GLU A 65 -5.09 -16.18 -9.99
N VAL A 66 -5.20 -16.86 -8.86
CA VAL A 66 -4.17 -17.74 -8.32
C VAL A 66 -4.76 -19.13 -8.25
N GLU A 67 -4.06 -20.09 -8.86
CA GLU A 67 -4.35 -21.50 -8.68
C GLU A 67 -3.65 -21.97 -7.41
N LEU A 68 -4.44 -22.33 -6.42
CA LEU A 68 -3.96 -22.87 -5.15
C LEU A 68 -3.73 -24.36 -5.34
N SER A 69 -2.47 -24.78 -5.26
CA SER A 69 -2.13 -26.21 -5.19
C SER A 69 -2.09 -26.57 -3.72
N GLU A 70 -3.16 -27.17 -3.20
CA GLU A 70 -3.02 -28.02 -2.02
C GLU A 70 -2.15 -29.20 -2.47
N GLY A 71 -1.03 -29.42 -1.77
CA GLY A 71 -0.20 -30.61 -1.99
C GLY A 71 -0.97 -31.88 -1.66
#